data_AF-A0A174A4H0-F1
#
_entry.id   AF-A0A174A4H0-F1
#
_cell.length_a   1.000
_cell.length_b   1.000
_cell.length_c   1.000
_cell.angle_alpha   90.00
_cell.angle_beta   90.00
_cell.angle_gamma   90.00
#
_symmetry.space_group_name_H-M   'P 1'
#
loop_
_entity.id
_entity.type
_entity.pdbx_description
1 polymer ?
#
loop_
_entity_poly.entity_id
_entity_poly.type
_entity_poly.pdbx_seq_one_letter_code
_entity_poly.pdbx_strand_id
1 'polypeptide(L)'
;MKIRKGFVTNSSSSSFILGFKSEESIKEELQKENLEEEYFEEILRDVTEAAKLDREDVLEGYSEEIYYQILWEIEDSLYVPYSKKLEIRKMEEFQEKLNKAITDRVSELEEDMQRYSVFVEINYSDNDGLMYSTLEHYVVPDMNCCLVAISHH
;
A
#
# COMPACT_ATOMS: atom_id res chain seq x y z
N MET A 1 -20.82 14.08 11.37
CA MET A 1 -20.67 13.39 10.06
C MET A 1 -19.68 14.21 9.23
N LYS A 2 -18.38 13.89 9.29
CA LYS A 2 -17.37 14.51 8.41
C LYS A 2 -17.43 13.76 7.08
N ILE A 3 -17.93 14.43 6.05
CA ILE A 3 -17.93 13.92 4.67
C ILE A 3 -16.48 14.02 4.18
N ARG A 4 -15.78 12.88 4.03
CA ARG A 4 -14.54 12.83 3.25
C ARG A 4 -14.93 13.14 1.81
N LYS A 5 -14.40 14.24 1.25
CA LYS A 5 -14.49 14.59 -0.19
C LYS A 5 -13.31 13.97 -0.94
N GLY A 6 -13.08 12.68 -0.76
CA GLY A 6 -12.34 11.90 -1.76
C GLY A 6 -13.37 11.50 -2.80
N PHE A 7 -13.21 11.96 -4.03
CA PHE A 7 -13.94 11.35 -5.13
C PHE A 7 -13.50 9.88 -5.17
N VAL A 8 -14.45 8.94 -5.26
CA VAL A 8 -14.15 7.60 -5.75
C VAL A 8 -13.90 7.79 -7.25
N THR A 9 -12.71 8.24 -7.60
CA THR A 9 -12.18 7.96 -8.92
C THR A 9 -11.84 6.48 -8.87
N ASN A 10 -12.44 5.67 -9.76
CA ASN A 10 -11.77 4.44 -10.18
C ASN A 10 -10.49 4.89 -10.90
N SER A 11 -9.51 5.41 -10.16
CA SER A 11 -8.15 5.52 -10.64
C SER A 11 -7.59 4.13 -10.44
N SER A 12 -7.44 3.44 -11.56
CA SER A 12 -6.75 2.15 -11.66
C SER A 12 -5.27 2.44 -11.37
N SER A 13 -4.96 2.67 -10.10
CA SER A 13 -3.66 3.12 -9.63
C SER A 13 -3.33 2.37 -8.36
N SER A 14 -2.04 2.14 -8.14
CA SER A 14 -1.54 1.54 -6.92
C SER A 14 -0.55 2.48 -6.26
N SER A 15 -0.59 2.49 -4.93
CA SER A 15 0.35 3.21 -4.06
C SER A 15 1.35 2.22 -3.50
N PHE A 16 2.61 2.62 -3.41
CA PHE A 16 3.69 1.76 -2.93
C PHE A 16 4.46 2.45 -1.83
N ILE A 17 4.53 1.79 -0.67
CA ILE A 17 5.39 2.24 0.42
C ILE A 17 6.74 1.57 0.25
N LEU A 18 7.79 2.39 0.05
CA LEU A 18 9.16 1.93 -0.05
C LEU A 18 9.95 2.30 1.21
N GLY A 19 10.82 1.38 1.66
CA GLY A 19 11.70 1.54 2.81
C GLY A 19 13.18 1.53 2.42
N PHE A 20 13.95 2.47 2.98
CA PHE A 20 15.40 2.59 2.75
C PHE A 20 16.17 2.77 4.06
N LYS A 21 17.44 2.33 4.08
CA LYS A 21 18.26 2.38 5.30
C LYS A 21 18.67 3.80 5.68
N SER A 22 18.91 4.66 4.69
CA SER A 22 19.11 6.10 4.84
C SER A 22 18.85 6.80 3.50
N GLU A 23 18.85 8.14 3.47
CA GLU A 23 18.66 8.87 2.21
C GLU A 23 19.84 8.64 1.25
N GLU A 24 21.06 8.52 1.78
CA GLU A 24 22.27 8.31 0.99
C GLU A 24 22.31 6.91 0.37
N SER A 25 21.62 5.93 0.95
CA SER A 25 21.59 4.56 0.45
C SER A 25 20.54 4.32 -0.63
N ILE A 26 19.57 5.21 -0.82
CA ILE A 26 18.46 5.07 -1.79
C ILE A 26 18.96 4.60 -3.15
N LYS A 27 19.92 5.34 -3.73
CA LYS A 27 20.43 5.04 -5.07
C LYS A 27 21.13 3.68 -5.13
N GLU A 28 21.95 3.36 -4.14
CA GLU A 28 22.68 2.08 -4.08
C GLU A 28 21.72 0.90 -3.89
N GLU A 29 20.67 1.06 -3.09
CA GLU A 29 19.65 0.04 -2.86
C GLU A 29 18.82 -0.20 -4.13
N LEU A 30 18.36 0.85 -4.82
CA LEU A 30 17.66 0.72 -6.10
C LEU A 30 18.54 0.10 -7.19
N GLN A 31 19.84 0.37 -7.21
CA GLN A 31 20.77 -0.26 -8.16
C GLN A 31 20.88 -1.78 -7.96
N LYS A 32 20.66 -2.29 -6.74
CA LYS A 32 20.70 -3.73 -6.45
C LYS A 32 19.50 -4.49 -6.99
N GLU A 33 18.41 -3.79 -7.31
CA GLU A 33 17.23 -4.38 -7.95
C GLU A 33 17.50 -4.78 -9.42
N ASN A 34 18.60 -4.30 -10.02
CA ASN A 34 19.02 -4.65 -11.39
C ASN A 34 17.91 -4.39 -12.43
N LEU A 35 17.25 -3.24 -12.31
CA LEU A 35 16.19 -2.79 -13.20
C LEU A 35 16.75 -2.33 -14.56
N GLU A 36 15.88 -2.30 -15.58
CA GLU A 36 16.19 -1.59 -16.82
C GLU A 36 16.40 -0.10 -16.54
N GLU A 37 17.28 0.55 -17.31
CA GLU A 37 17.71 1.94 -17.07
C GLU A 37 16.54 2.92 -17.01
N GLU A 38 15.53 2.74 -17.89
CA GLU A 38 14.32 3.58 -17.90
C GLU A 38 13.51 3.49 -16.60
N TYR A 39 13.31 2.29 -16.05
CA TYR A 39 12.58 2.10 -14.80
C TYR A 39 13.39 2.60 -13.61
N PHE A 40 14.70 2.36 -13.61
CA PHE A 40 15.58 2.83 -12.56
C PHE A 40 15.57 4.35 -12.46
N GLU A 41 15.71 5.06 -13.58
CA GLU A 41 15.74 6.54 -13.59
C GLU A 41 14.40 7.13 -13.13
N GLU A 42 13.28 6.55 -13.56
CA GLU A 42 11.95 7.00 -13.19
C GLU A 42 11.70 6.83 -11.69
N ILE A 43 11.90 5.61 -11.16
CA ILE A 43 11.70 5.31 -9.74
C ILE A 43 12.65 6.14 -8.87
N LEU A 44 13.92 6.29 -9.27
CA LEU A 44 14.87 7.09 -8.52
C LEU A 44 14.43 8.56 -8.43
N ARG A 45 13.91 9.12 -9.53
CA ARG A 45 13.38 10.49 -9.54
C ARG A 45 12.20 10.60 -8.60
N ASP A 46 11.21 9.73 -8.73
CA ASP A 46 9.97 9.79 -7.94
C ASP A 46 10.25 9.58 -6.44
N VAL A 47 11.13 8.65 -6.07
CA VAL A 47 11.57 8.43 -4.68
C VAL A 47 12.32 9.65 -4.11
N THR A 48 13.11 10.32 -4.94
CA THR A 48 13.89 11.50 -4.52
C THR A 48 12.97 12.71 -4.31
N GLU A 49 11.96 12.88 -5.16
CA GLU A 49 10.99 13.98 -5.10
C GLU A 49 9.87 13.75 -4.07
N ALA A 50 9.58 12.49 -3.73
CA ALA A 50 8.56 12.14 -2.75
C ALA A 50 8.88 12.68 -1.34
N ALA A 51 7.82 13.16 -0.68
CA ALA A 51 7.88 13.54 0.73
C ALA A 51 8.23 12.32 1.58
N LYS A 52 9.10 12.52 2.58
CA LYS A 52 9.45 11.46 3.52
C LYS A 52 8.33 11.33 4.55
N LEU A 53 7.96 10.10 4.83
CA LEU A 53 6.91 9.76 5.79
C LEU A 53 7.53 9.34 7.11
N ASP A 54 6.93 9.78 8.19
CA ASP A 54 7.23 9.25 9.51
C ASP A 54 6.63 7.85 9.66
N ARG A 55 7.25 7.01 10.49
CA ARG A 55 6.81 5.62 10.69
C ARG A 55 5.34 5.55 11.14
N GLU A 56 4.95 6.46 12.01
CA GLU A 56 3.58 6.54 12.55
C GLU A 56 2.58 6.88 11.44
N ASP A 57 2.93 7.82 10.55
CA ASP A 57 2.10 8.20 9.40
C ASP A 57 1.92 7.03 8.41
N VAL A 58 2.98 6.26 8.15
CA VAL A 58 2.91 5.07 7.28
C VAL A 58 1.94 4.04 7.86
N LEU A 59 2.05 3.73 9.16
CA LEU A 59 1.21 2.71 9.80
C LEU A 59 -0.26 3.16 9.90
N GLU A 60 -0.51 4.42 10.24
CA GLU A 60 -1.86 4.99 10.28
C GLU A 60 -2.48 4.99 8.88
N GLY A 61 -1.76 5.49 7.87
CA GLY A 61 -2.20 5.52 6.48
C GLY A 61 -2.51 4.12 5.96
N TYR A 62 -1.59 3.17 6.14
CA TYR A 62 -1.78 1.78 5.70
C TYR A 62 -3.00 1.12 6.36
N SER A 63 -3.20 1.34 7.67
CA SER A 63 -4.36 0.83 8.41
C SER A 63 -5.69 1.34 7.84
N GLU A 64 -5.75 2.61 7.43
CA GLU A 64 -6.95 3.17 6.80
C GLU A 64 -7.21 2.57 5.40
N GLU A 65 -6.16 2.41 4.60
CA GLU A 65 -6.26 1.93 3.21
C GLU A 65 -6.74 0.47 3.13
N ILE A 66 -6.22 -0.42 3.98
CA ILE A 66 -6.58 -1.85 3.94
C ILE A 66 -7.95 -2.17 4.54
N TYR A 67 -8.63 -1.20 5.16
CA TYR A 67 -9.88 -1.44 5.90
C TYR A 67 -10.93 -2.13 5.03
N TYR A 68 -11.19 -1.59 3.84
CA TYR A 68 -12.23 -2.15 2.95
C TYR A 68 -11.81 -3.43 2.29
N GLN A 69 -10.52 -3.58 1.97
CA GLN A 69 -9.97 -4.83 1.47
C GLN A 69 -10.21 -5.97 2.47
N ILE A 70 -9.76 -5.80 3.71
CA ILE A 70 -9.93 -6.83 4.77
C ILE A 70 -11.40 -7.06 5.08
N LEU A 71 -12.23 -6.00 5.09
CA LEU A 71 -13.68 -6.14 5.24
C LEU A 71 -14.25 -7.07 4.16
N TRP A 72 -13.91 -6.86 2.90
CA TRP A 72 -14.38 -7.68 1.78
C TRP A 72 -13.86 -9.11 1.85
N GLU A 73 -12.57 -9.31 2.15
CA GLU A 73 -11.97 -10.65 2.34
C GLU A 73 -12.73 -11.47 3.39
N ILE A 74 -13.03 -10.86 4.55
CA ILE A 74 -13.79 -11.53 5.61
C ILE A 74 -15.23 -11.77 5.13
N GLU A 75 -15.88 -10.80 4.50
CA GLU A 75 -17.27 -10.92 4.07
C GLU A 75 -17.51 -11.97 2.99
N ASP A 76 -16.58 -12.13 2.06
CA ASP A 76 -16.67 -13.11 0.99
C ASP A 76 -16.54 -14.54 1.52
N SER A 77 -15.90 -14.71 2.67
CA SER A 77 -15.87 -15.99 3.39
C SER A 77 -17.19 -16.38 4.07
N LEU A 78 -18.15 -15.45 4.22
CA LEU A 78 -19.38 -15.69 5.00
C LEU A 78 -20.49 -16.44 4.24
N TYR A 79 -20.42 -16.54 2.90
CA TYR A 79 -21.44 -17.19 2.06
C TYR A 79 -22.90 -16.82 2.39
N VAL A 80 -23.17 -15.54 2.69
CA VAL A 80 -24.52 -15.01 2.99
C VAL A 80 -24.95 -13.94 2.00
N PRO A 81 -26.26 -13.69 1.82
CA PRO A 81 -26.75 -12.58 1.01
C PRO A 81 -26.23 -11.22 1.51
N TYR A 82 -26.06 -10.26 0.61
CA TYR A 82 -25.56 -8.92 0.93
C TYR A 82 -26.36 -8.20 2.04
N SER A 83 -27.68 -8.38 2.07
CA SER A 83 -28.53 -7.81 3.12
C SER A 83 -28.17 -8.31 4.52
N LYS A 84 -27.70 -9.55 4.65
CA LYS A 84 -27.25 -10.15 5.91
C LYS A 84 -25.85 -9.68 6.29
N LYS A 85 -24.97 -9.39 5.32
CA LYS A 85 -23.63 -8.83 5.58
C LYS A 85 -23.73 -7.54 6.41
N LEU A 86 -24.67 -6.64 6.10
CA LEU A 86 -24.89 -5.40 6.86
C LEU A 86 -25.31 -5.60 8.32
N GLU A 87 -26.04 -6.67 8.62
CA GLU A 87 -26.40 -7.04 10.00
C GLU A 87 -25.18 -7.61 10.73
N ILE A 88 -24.42 -8.49 10.06
CA ILE A 88 -23.22 -9.13 10.60
C ILE A 88 -22.14 -8.10 10.92
N ARG A 89 -21.95 -7.06 10.08
CA ARG A 89 -21.03 -5.96 10.36
C ARG A 89 -21.26 -5.31 11.72
N LYS A 90 -22.49 -5.31 12.25
CA LYS A 90 -22.81 -4.68 13.53
C LYS A 90 -22.54 -5.60 14.73
N MET A 91 -22.25 -6.87 14.49
CA MET A 91 -21.94 -7.83 15.55
C MET A 91 -20.55 -7.55 16.11
N GLU A 92 -20.44 -7.61 17.43
CA GLU A 92 -19.18 -7.40 18.15
C GLU A 92 -18.10 -8.39 17.69
N GLU A 93 -18.44 -9.69 17.60
CA GLU A 93 -17.53 -10.74 17.11
C GLU A 93 -16.96 -10.45 15.71
N PHE A 94 -17.78 -9.89 14.82
CA PHE A 94 -17.31 -9.52 13.48
C PHE A 94 -16.36 -8.32 13.53
N GLN A 95 -16.68 -7.30 14.33
CA GLN A 95 -15.82 -6.13 14.51
C GLN A 95 -14.48 -6.52 15.16
N GLU A 96 -14.49 -7.40 16.15
CA GLU A 96 -13.27 -7.94 16.75
C GLU A 96 -12.41 -8.69 15.72
N LYS A 97 -13.03 -9.54 14.89
CA LYS A 97 -12.33 -10.26 13.82
C LYS A 97 -11.71 -9.31 12.80
N LEU A 98 -12.46 -8.28 12.37
CA LEU A 98 -11.98 -7.26 11.44
C LEU A 98 -10.81 -6.46 12.02
N ASN A 99 -10.97 -5.94 13.24
CA ASN A 99 -9.93 -5.14 13.90
C ASN A 99 -8.66 -5.96 14.14
N LYS A 100 -8.81 -7.24 14.51
CA LYS A 100 -7.68 -8.15 14.67
C LYS A 100 -6.95 -8.35 13.35
N ALA A 101 -7.66 -8.62 12.25
CA ALA A 101 -7.04 -8.82 10.94
C ALA A 101 -6.28 -7.57 10.46
N ILE A 102 -6.84 -6.37 10.67
CA ILE A 102 -6.16 -5.10 10.37
C ILE A 102 -4.90 -4.95 11.23
N THR A 103 -5.02 -5.17 12.54
CA THR A 103 -3.88 -5.05 13.47
C THR A 103 -2.77 -6.03 13.12
N ASP A 104 -3.10 -7.28 12.81
CA ASP A 104 -2.14 -8.31 12.42
C ASP A 104 -1.37 -7.88 11.15
N ARG A 105 -2.03 -7.30 10.14
CA ARG A 105 -1.38 -6.78 8.92
C ARG A 105 -0.51 -5.54 9.17
N VAL A 106 -0.98 -4.61 9.99
CA VAL A 106 -0.20 -3.43 10.38
C VAL A 106 1.05 -3.84 11.16
N SER A 107 0.95 -4.85 12.03
CA SER A 107 2.10 -5.39 12.77
C SER A 107 3.12 -6.09 11.87
N GLU A 108 2.69 -6.80 10.84
CA GLU A 108 3.58 -7.38 9.81
C GLU A 108 4.39 -6.28 9.11
N LEU A 109 3.72 -5.22 8.64
CA LEU A 109 4.39 -4.05 8.04
C LEU A 109 5.34 -3.39 9.05
N GLU A 110 4.92 -3.20 10.30
CA GLU A 110 5.75 -2.60 11.35
C GLU A 110 7.04 -3.41 11.58
N GLU A 111 6.98 -4.74 11.55
CA GLU A 111 8.15 -5.61 11.65
C GLU A 111 9.09 -5.43 10.45
N ASP A 112 8.55 -5.43 9.23
CA ASP A 112 9.33 -5.25 8.00
C ASP A 112 10.02 -3.87 7.92
N MET A 113 9.42 -2.86 8.53
CA MET A 113 9.96 -1.51 8.64
C MET A 113 11.19 -1.40 9.57
N GLN A 114 11.42 -2.36 10.48
CA GLN A 114 12.48 -2.24 11.50
C GLN A 114 13.90 -2.09 10.93
N ARG A 115 14.12 -2.57 9.70
CA ARG A 115 15.41 -2.52 9.00
C ARG A 115 15.64 -1.22 8.22
N TYR A 116 14.68 -0.31 8.23
CA TYR A 116 14.68 0.93 7.45
C TYR A 116 14.50 2.16 8.34
N SER A 117 14.93 3.32 7.84
CA SER A 117 14.79 4.60 8.53
C SER A 117 14.15 5.69 7.67
N VAL A 118 14.07 5.49 6.35
CA VAL A 118 13.47 6.42 5.40
C VAL A 118 12.32 5.71 4.71
N PHE A 119 11.15 6.35 4.70
CA PHE A 119 9.94 5.83 4.06
C PHE A 119 9.41 6.85 3.06
N VAL A 120 8.95 6.36 1.91
CA VAL A 120 8.30 7.18 0.89
C VAL A 120 7.11 6.43 0.32
N GLU A 121 6.13 7.19 -0.17
CA GLU A 121 5.05 6.68 -0.98
C GLU A 121 5.21 7.16 -2.43
N ILE A 122 5.16 6.23 -3.37
CA ILE A 122 5.10 6.53 -4.81
C ILE A 122 3.84 5.90 -5.41
N ASN A 123 3.35 6.47 -6.51
CA ASN A 123 2.07 6.09 -7.11
C ASN A 123 2.25 5.86 -8.61
N TYR A 124 1.71 4.76 -9.11
CA TYR A 124 1.68 4.46 -10.54
C TYR A 124 0.27 4.04 -10.98
N SER A 125 -0.09 4.40 -12.20
CA SER A 125 -1.36 4.01 -12.81
C SER A 125 -1.15 3.38 -14.19
N ASP A 126 -1.89 2.31 -14.43
CA ASP A 126 -1.99 1.64 -15.72
C ASP A 126 -2.51 2.55 -16.86
N ASN A 127 -3.17 3.66 -16.52
CA ASN A 127 -3.70 4.62 -17.47
C ASN A 127 -2.65 5.59 -18.03
N ASP A 128 -1.48 5.69 -17.39
CA ASP A 128 -0.44 6.65 -17.77
C ASP A 128 0.48 6.12 -18.88
N GLY A 129 0.27 4.87 -19.31
CA GLY A 129 0.95 4.23 -20.42
C GLY A 129 1.66 2.94 -20.03
N LEU A 130 2.22 2.26 -21.04
CA LEU A 130 2.81 0.92 -20.86
C LEU A 130 3.94 0.90 -19.82
N MET A 131 4.75 1.97 -19.76
CA MET A 131 5.83 2.09 -18.78
C MET A 131 5.28 2.07 -17.35
N TYR A 132 4.31 2.95 -17.04
CA TYR A 132 3.74 3.06 -15.69
C TYR A 132 2.88 1.85 -15.31
N SER A 133 2.17 1.24 -16.26
CA SER A 133 1.51 -0.05 -16.05
C SER A 133 2.51 -1.15 -15.70
N THR A 134 3.70 -1.13 -16.32
CA THR A 134 4.77 -2.09 -16.02
C THR A 134 5.37 -1.84 -14.64
N LEU A 135 5.58 -0.57 -14.29
CA LEU A 135 6.02 -0.16 -12.95
C LEU A 135 5.04 -0.63 -11.88
N GLU A 136 3.74 -0.39 -12.10
CA GLU A 136 2.67 -0.72 -11.17
C GLU A 136 2.54 -2.24 -10.93
N HIS A 137 2.53 -3.04 -11.99
CA HIS A 137 2.14 -4.45 -11.87
C HIS A 137 3.31 -5.43 -11.75
N TYR A 138 4.52 -5.06 -12.19
CA TYR A 138 5.61 -6.03 -12.37
C TYR A 138 6.95 -5.58 -11.81
N VAL A 139 7.21 -4.27 -11.69
CA VAL A 139 8.52 -3.80 -11.22
C VAL A 139 8.47 -3.47 -9.74
N VAL A 140 7.66 -2.50 -9.36
CA VAL A 140 7.66 -1.94 -7.99
C VAL A 140 7.21 -2.96 -6.94
N PRO A 141 6.15 -3.77 -7.16
CA PRO A 141 5.73 -4.78 -6.19
C PRO A 141 6.82 -5.82 -5.86
N ASP A 142 7.72 -6.09 -6.80
CA ASP A 142 8.74 -7.15 -6.69
C ASP A 142 10.10 -6.63 -6.17
N MET A 143 10.23 -5.32 -5.92
CA MET A 143 11.47 -4.74 -5.38
C MET A 143 11.68 -5.11 -3.91
N ASN A 144 12.93 -5.34 -3.50
CA ASN A 144 13.27 -5.64 -2.11
C ASN A 144 13.00 -4.47 -1.15
N CYS A 145 13.03 -3.23 -1.65
CA CYS A 145 12.68 -2.04 -0.88
C CYS A 145 11.17 -1.78 -0.82
N CYS A 146 10.34 -2.52 -1.55
CA CYS A 146 8.88 -2.40 -1.48
C CYS A 146 8.38 -3.10 -0.21
N LEU A 147 7.83 -2.32 0.71
CA LEU A 147 7.27 -2.81 1.97
C LEU A 147 5.82 -3.25 1.78
N VAL A 148 5.04 -2.46 1.04
CA VAL A 148 3.67 -2.81 0.70
C VAL A 148 3.21 -2.15 -0.59
N ALA A 149 2.41 -2.90 -1.36
CA ALA A 149 1.65 -2.40 -2.49
C ALA A 149 0.17 -2.31 -2.09
N ILE A 150 -0.42 -1.14 -2.28
CA ILE A 150 -1.82 -0.84 -2.00
C ILE A 150 -2.50 -0.63 -3.35
N SER A 151 -3.38 -1.55 -3.70
CA SER A 151 -4.09 -1.52 -4.98
C SER A 151 -5.46 -0.85 -4.80
N HIS A 152 -5.74 0.16 -5.62
CA HIS A 152 -7.03 0.87 -5.63
C HIS A 152 -7.98 0.40 -6.75
N HIS A 153 -7.76 -0.82 -7.25
CA HIS A 153 -8.53 -1.48 -8.32
C HIS A 153 -9.87 -2.06 -7.85
#